data_AF-A0A9Q1JDP7-F1
#
_entry.id   AF-A0A9Q1JDP7-F1
#
_cell.length_a   1.000
_cell.length_b   1.000
_cell.length_c   1.000
_cell.angle_alpha   90.00
_cell.angle_beta   90.00
_cell.angle_gamma   90.00
#
_symmetry.space_group_name_H-M   'P 1'
#
loop_
_entity.id
_entity.type
_entity.pdbx_description
1 polymer ?
#
loop_
_entity_poly.entity_id
_entity_poly.type
_entity_poly.pdbx_seq_one_letter_code
_entity_poly.pdbx_strand_id
1 'polypeptide(L)'
;MKGSGTRTKVLTRVMVSRSEVDLQRIKDEYKKKYRKTLYQDILENLNFAFHLHKHISALPDSQSKNVFFSPLSVSVALAALSLGARGKTHQQLFEGLGFNGTDITAEEVNQAF
;
A
#
# COMPACT_ATOMS: atom_id res chain seq x y z
N MET A 1 -2.56 14.69 -46.12
CA MET A 1 -2.45 13.23 -45.88
C MET A 1 -3.42 12.86 -44.76
N LYS A 2 -4.46 12.08 -45.08
CA LYS A 2 -5.50 11.65 -44.12
C LYS A 2 -4.87 10.54 -43.28
N GLY A 3 -4.40 10.86 -42.07
CA GLY A 3 -3.77 9.88 -41.18
C GLY A 3 -4.69 8.68 -40.99
N SER A 4 -4.16 7.46 -41.12
CA SER A 4 -4.93 6.23 -40.97
C SER A 4 -5.62 6.29 -39.61
N GLY A 5 -6.95 6.50 -39.61
CA GLY A 5 -7.71 6.72 -38.40
C GLY A 5 -7.55 5.52 -37.47
N THR A 6 -6.75 5.68 -36.42
CA THR A 6 -6.73 4.74 -35.31
C THR A 6 -8.17 4.48 -34.91
N ARG A 7 -8.57 3.21 -34.86
CA ARG A 7 -9.90 2.84 -34.38
C ARG A 7 -9.96 3.08 -32.87
N THR A 8 -10.03 4.34 -32.45
CA THR A 8 -9.90 4.79 -31.05
C THR A 8 -10.85 4.03 -30.14
N LYS A 9 -12.10 3.80 -30.56
CA LYS A 9 -13.07 3.01 -29.79
C LYS A 9 -12.60 1.57 -29.54
N VAL A 10 -11.96 0.94 -30.53
CA VAL A 10 -11.38 -0.40 -30.41
C VAL A 10 -10.15 -0.36 -29.51
N LEU A 11 -9.28 0.63 -29.69
CA LEU A 11 -8.09 0.81 -28.86
C LEU A 11 -8.46 1.04 -27.39
N THR A 12 -9.39 1.95 -27.09
CA THR A 12 -9.90 2.20 -25.74
C THR A 12 -10.51 0.94 -25.14
N ARG A 13 -11.33 0.21 -25.89
CA ARG A 13 -11.91 -1.06 -25.42
C ARG A 13 -10.82 -2.08 -25.08
N VAL A 14 -9.83 -2.24 -25.95
CA VAL A 14 -8.70 -3.16 -25.70
C VAL A 14 -7.91 -2.72 -24.47
N MET A 15 -7.60 -1.43 -24.33
CA MET A 15 -6.86 -0.88 -23.18
C MET A 15 -7.61 -1.09 -21.86
N VAL A 16 -8.91 -0.79 -21.81
CA VAL A 16 -9.73 -0.94 -20.61
C VAL A 16 -9.93 -2.43 -20.29
N SER A 17 -10.34 -3.25 -21.27
CA SER A 17 -10.57 -4.68 -21.03
C SER A 17 -9.31 -5.43 -20.65
N ARG A 18 -8.14 -5.08 -21.22
CA ARG A 18 -6.86 -5.67 -20.80
C ARG A 18 -6.50 -5.25 -19.38
N SER A 19 -6.62 -3.97 -19.05
CA SER A 19 -6.38 -3.46 -17.69
C SER A 19 -7.30 -4.14 -16.65
N GLU A 20 -8.57 -4.37 -16.99
CA GLU A 20 -9.54 -5.06 -16.12
C GLU A 20 -9.14 -6.52 -15.88
N VAL A 21 -8.86 -7.26 -16.96
CA VAL A 21 -8.42 -8.66 -16.88
C VAL A 21 -7.10 -8.77 -16.12
N ASP A 22 -6.15 -7.89 -16.39
CA ASP A 22 -4.84 -7.88 -15.74
C ASP A 22 -4.96 -7.53 -14.26
N LEU A 23 -5.78 -6.54 -13.89
CA LEU A 23 -6.03 -6.22 -12.48
C LEU A 23 -6.69 -7.39 -11.74
N GLN A 24 -7.63 -8.09 -12.38
CA GLN A 24 -8.24 -9.27 -11.78
C GLN A 24 -7.20 -10.38 -11.55
N ARG A 25 -6.35 -10.66 -12.54
CA ARG A 25 -5.24 -11.62 -12.40
C ARG A 25 -4.27 -11.22 -11.30
N ILE A 26 -3.90 -9.94 -11.23
CA ILE A 26 -3.03 -9.41 -10.16
C ILE A 26 -3.67 -9.65 -8.80
N LYS A 27 -4.96 -9.33 -8.63
CA LYS A 27 -5.68 -9.57 -7.36
C LYS A 27 -5.69 -11.05 -6.98
N ASP A 28 -5.94 -11.93 -7.95
CA ASP A 28 -6.01 -13.38 -7.72
C ASP A 28 -4.64 -13.96 -7.34
N GLU A 29 -3.58 -13.62 -8.09
CA GLU A 29 -2.21 -14.05 -7.80
C GLU A 29 -1.69 -13.47 -6.48
N TYR A 30 -2.01 -12.20 -6.20
CA TYR A 30 -1.68 -11.57 -4.92
C TYR A 30 -2.32 -12.31 -3.75
N LYS A 31 -3.62 -12.61 -3.86
CA LYS A 31 -4.36 -13.36 -2.82
C LYS A 31 -3.79 -14.75 -2.61
N LYS A 32 -3.39 -15.45 -3.67
CA LYS A 32 -2.72 -16.75 -3.57
C LYS A 32 -1.38 -16.66 -2.85
N LYS A 33 -0.58 -15.64 -3.17
CA LYS A 33 0.78 -15.47 -2.63
C LYS A 33 0.79 -15.03 -1.16
N TYR A 34 -0.04 -14.05 -0.80
CA TYR A 34 0.01 -13.38 0.51
C TYR A 34 -1.15 -13.74 1.43
N ARG A 35 -2.06 -14.63 1.00
CA ARG A 35 -3.28 -15.06 1.74
C ARG A 35 -4.22 -13.91 2.13
N LYS A 36 -4.00 -12.72 1.58
CA LYS A 36 -4.75 -11.50 1.84
C LYS A 36 -5.06 -10.81 0.52
N THR A 37 -6.15 -10.03 0.47
CA THR A 37 -6.50 -9.32 -0.75
C THR A 37 -5.64 -8.07 -0.92
N LEU A 38 -5.23 -7.78 -2.16
CA LEU A 38 -4.53 -6.53 -2.50
C LEU A 38 -5.27 -5.28 -1.99
N TYR A 39 -6.61 -5.33 -1.99
CA TYR A 39 -7.43 -4.23 -1.47
C TYR A 39 -7.24 -4.00 0.03
N GLN A 40 -7.16 -5.07 0.83
CA GLN A 40 -6.94 -4.95 2.28
C GLN A 40 -5.57 -4.32 2.58
N ASP A 41 -4.49 -4.76 1.91
CA ASP A 41 -3.16 -4.15 2.09
C ASP A 41 -3.10 -2.68 1.68
N ILE A 42 -3.75 -2.33 0.56
CA ILE A 42 -3.87 -0.93 0.14
C ILE A 42 -4.63 -0.13 1.21
N LEU A 43 -5.73 -0.67 1.74
CA LEU A 43 -6.56 0.02 2.73
C LEU A 43 -5.81 0.25 4.05
N GLU A 44 -5.04 -0.72 4.52
CA GLU A 44 -4.22 -0.58 5.73
C GLU A 44 -3.14 0.50 5.58
N ASN A 45 -2.39 0.49 4.48
CA ASN A 45 -1.37 1.51 4.23
C ASN A 45 -1.98 2.92 4.04
N LEU A 46 -3.20 3.01 3.48
CA LEU A 46 -3.95 4.28 3.40
C LEU A 46 -4.42 4.77 4.77
N ASN A 47 -4.88 3.88 5.64
CA ASN A 47 -5.27 4.24 7.01
C ASN A 47 -4.06 4.75 7.80
N PHE A 48 -2.92 4.07 7.70
CA PHE A 48 -1.65 4.53 8.27
C PHE A 48 -1.27 5.92 7.73
N ALA A 49 -1.33 6.12 6.41
CA ALA A 49 -1.06 7.41 5.77
C ALA A 49 -1.94 8.53 6.33
N PHE A 50 -3.23 8.28 6.44
CA PHE A 50 -4.20 9.27 6.91
C PHE A 50 -3.98 9.61 8.38
N HIS A 51 -3.72 8.61 9.23
CA HIS A 51 -3.39 8.80 10.64
C HIS A 51 -2.10 9.63 10.80
N LEU A 52 -1.05 9.29 10.05
CA LEU A 52 0.21 10.01 10.08
C LEU A 52 0.04 11.46 9.63
N HIS A 53 -0.66 11.69 8.51
CA HIS A 53 -0.95 13.04 8.04
C HIS A 53 -1.74 13.85 9.09
N LYS A 54 -2.81 13.27 9.64
CA LYS A 54 -3.62 13.93 10.68
C LYS A 54 -2.78 14.31 11.90
N HIS A 55 -1.87 13.42 12.31
CA HIS A 55 -0.98 13.67 13.44
C HIS A 55 0.01 14.80 13.13
N ILE A 56 0.69 14.76 11.97
CA ILE A 56 1.65 15.80 11.56
C ILE A 56 0.96 17.15 11.46
N SER A 57 -0.22 17.22 10.86
CA SER A 57 -0.97 18.47 10.67
C SER A 57 -1.54 19.04 11.97
N ALA A 58 -1.67 18.22 13.02
CA ALA A 58 -2.06 18.67 14.35
C ALA A 58 -0.89 19.21 15.19
N LEU A 59 0.36 19.02 14.75
CA LEU A 59 1.53 19.57 15.45
C LEU A 59 1.54 21.10 15.33
N PRO A 60 1.85 21.84 16.43
CA PRO A 60 1.94 23.30 16.40
C PRO A 60 2.88 23.82 15.32
N ASP A 61 3.99 23.11 15.09
CA ASP A 61 5.00 23.48 14.10
C ASP A 61 4.55 23.30 12.63
N SER A 62 3.44 22.59 12.39
CA SER A 62 2.95 22.27 11.06
C SER A 62 1.73 23.09 10.63
N GLN A 63 1.17 23.93 11.52
CA GLN A 63 -0.15 24.57 11.36
C GLN A 63 -0.25 25.55 10.15
N SER A 64 0.85 25.77 9.44
CA SER A 64 0.90 26.58 8.21
C SER A 64 1.97 26.07 7.22
N LYS A 65 2.46 24.85 7.40
CA LYS A 65 3.51 24.27 6.56
C LYS A 65 2.93 23.23 5.61
N ASN A 66 3.54 23.13 4.43
CA ASN A 66 3.24 22.05 3.51
C ASN A 66 3.67 20.72 4.12
N VAL A 67 2.81 19.71 4.03
CA VAL A 67 3.10 18.33 4.45
C VAL A 67 3.25 17.47 3.20
N PHE A 68 4.43 16.89 3.01
CA PHE A 68 4.72 15.99 1.89
C PHE A 68 5.50 14.78 2.38
N PHE A 69 5.00 13.57 2.14
CA PHE A 69 5.67 12.32 2.48
C PHE A 69 5.15 11.17 1.62
N SER A 70 5.90 10.06 1.59
CA SER A 70 5.48 8.80 0.99
C SER A 70 5.06 7.83 2.09
N PRO A 71 3.76 7.57 2.30
CA PRO A 71 3.30 6.69 3.36
C PRO A 71 3.88 5.28 3.24
N LEU A 72 3.96 4.77 2.02
CA LEU A 72 4.53 3.46 1.73
C LEU A 72 6.03 3.40 2.08
N SER A 73 6.80 4.46 1.79
CA SER A 73 8.21 4.50 2.16
C SER A 73 8.41 4.46 3.67
N VAL A 74 7.58 5.18 4.42
CA VAL A 74 7.63 5.20 5.88
C VAL A 74 7.24 3.84 6.44
N SER A 75 6.16 3.23 5.94
CA SER A 75 5.71 1.93 6.41
C SER A 75 6.73 0.82 6.15
N VAL A 76 7.37 0.80 4.97
CA VAL A 76 8.45 -0.14 4.64
C VAL A 76 9.66 0.05 5.56
N ALA A 77 10.07 1.29 5.84
CA ALA A 77 11.19 1.55 6.75
C ALA A 77 10.89 1.07 8.18
N LEU A 78 9.69 1.33 8.69
CA LEU A 78 9.27 0.88 10.01
C LEU A 78 9.08 -0.64 10.08
N ALA A 79 8.62 -1.27 9.00
CA ALA A 79 8.54 -2.73 8.89
C ALA A 79 9.94 -3.34 8.93
N ALA A 80 10.90 -2.79 8.18
CA ALA A 80 12.30 -3.24 8.23
C ALA A 80 12.92 -3.07 9.63
N LEU A 81 12.60 -1.98 10.35
CA LEU A 81 13.02 -1.79 11.73
C LEU A 81 12.37 -2.80 12.69
N SER A 82 11.12 -3.18 12.45
CA SER A 82 10.43 -4.15 13.30
C SER A 82 11.09 -5.54 13.25
N LEU A 83 11.74 -5.90 12.13
CA LEU A 83 12.53 -7.14 11.97
C LEU A 83 13.67 -7.25 13.00
N GLY A 84 14.28 -6.11 13.34
CA GLY A 84 15.37 -6.02 14.31
C GLY A 84 14.92 -5.73 15.75
N ALA A 85 13.66 -5.33 15.92
CA ALA A 85 13.09 -5.01 17.23
C ALA A 85 12.67 -6.28 17.99
N ARG A 86 12.57 -6.19 19.33
CA ARG A 86 12.08 -7.29 20.18
C ARG A 86 11.11 -6.77 21.25
N GLY A 87 10.33 -7.69 21.80
CA GLY A 87 9.40 -7.42 22.90
C GLY A 87 8.41 -6.30 22.56
N LYS A 88 8.23 -5.35 23.50
CA LYS A 88 7.26 -4.26 23.36
C LYS A 88 7.54 -3.36 22.16
N THR A 89 8.80 -3.12 21.81
CA THR A 89 9.15 -2.26 20.67
C THR A 89 8.70 -2.89 19.35
N HIS A 90 8.91 -4.20 19.18
CA HIS A 90 8.43 -4.93 18.01
C HIS A 90 6.90 -4.82 17.90
N GLN A 91 6.19 -5.10 19.00
CA GLN A 91 4.73 -5.02 19.05
C GLN A 91 4.21 -3.63 18.66
N GLN A 92 4.79 -2.55 19.22
CA GLN A 92 4.37 -1.19 18.91
C GLN A 92 4.59 -0.81 17.43
N LEU A 93 5.71 -1.23 16.83
CA LEU A 93 5.98 -1.01 15.42
C LEU A 93 5.00 -1.79 14.54
N PHE A 94 4.72 -3.05 14.89
CA PHE A 94 3.83 -3.91 14.12
C PHE A 94 2.36 -3.44 14.19
N GLU A 95 1.89 -3.07 15.38
CA GLU A 95 0.54 -2.51 15.60
C GLU A 95 0.37 -1.15 14.93
N GLY A 96 1.38 -0.28 15.03
CA GLY A 96 1.36 1.07 14.44
C GLY A 96 1.25 1.06 12.91
N LEU A 97 1.68 -0.02 12.27
CA LEU A 97 1.58 -0.23 10.81
C LEU A 97 0.23 -0.82 10.36
N GLY A 98 -0.65 -1.19 11.30
CA GLY A 98 -1.98 -1.71 10.99
C GLY A 98 -2.05 -3.23 10.78
N PHE A 99 -0.99 -3.98 11.09
CA PHE A 99 -0.96 -5.45 10.92
C PHE A 99 -1.74 -6.24 11.98
N ASN A 100 -2.53 -5.56 12.82
CA ASN A 100 -3.14 -6.11 14.04
C ASN A 100 -4.29 -7.12 13.81
N GLY A 101 -4.63 -7.43 12.56
CA GLY A 101 -5.78 -8.28 12.19
C GLY A 101 -5.56 -9.13 10.95
N THR A 102 -4.31 -9.31 10.54
CA THR A 102 -3.95 -10.10 9.36
C THR A 102 -3.42 -11.46 9.82
N ASP A 103 -3.79 -12.56 9.15
CA ASP A 103 -3.16 -13.90 9.33
C ASP A 103 -1.65 -13.91 8.97
N ILE A 104 -1.08 -12.74 8.64
CA ILE A 104 0.31 -12.54 8.32
C ILE A 104 1.11 -12.57 9.61
N THR A 105 1.92 -13.61 9.77
CA THR A 105 2.85 -13.72 10.90
C THR A 105 3.98 -12.70 10.77
N ALA A 106 4.62 -12.36 11.90
CA ALA A 106 5.85 -11.57 11.85
C ALA A 106 6.87 -12.22 10.90
N GLU A 107 6.99 -13.55 10.89
CA GLU A 107 7.82 -14.29 9.94
C GLU A 107 7.44 -14.07 8.47
N GLU A 108 6.15 -14.00 8.11
CA GLU A 108 5.71 -13.73 6.73
C GLU A 108 6.04 -12.28 6.31
N VAL A 109 5.94 -11.30 7.22
CA VAL A 109 6.41 -9.93 6.97
C VAL A 109 7.93 -9.91 6.83
N ASN A 110 8.65 -10.61 7.69
CA ASN A 110 10.10 -10.69 7.67
C ASN A 110 10.66 -11.40 6.43
N GLN A 111 9.88 -12.27 5.78
CA GLN A 111 10.26 -12.93 4.52
C GLN A 111 9.85 -12.14 3.27
N ALA A 112 8.91 -11.20 3.41
CA ALA A 112 8.47 -10.34 2.32
C ALA A 112 9.44 -9.17 2.04
N PHE A 113 10.34 -8.87 2.99
CA PHE A 113 11.36 -7.82 2.93
C PHE A 113 12.76 -8.41 3.11
#